data_AF-A0A818GWZ7-F1
#
_entry.id   AF-A0A818GWZ7-F1
#
_cell.length_a   1.000
_cell.length_b   1.000
_cell.length_c   1.000
_cell.angle_alpha   90.00
_cell.angle_beta   90.00
_cell.angle_gamma   90.00
#
_symmetry.space_group_name_H-M   'P 1'
#
loop_
_entity.id
_entity.type
_entity.pdbx_description
1 polymer ?
#
loop_
_entity_poly.entity_id
_entity_poly.type
_entity_poly.pdbx_seq_one_letter_code
_entity_poly.pdbx_strand_id
1 'polypeptide(L)'
;MNIPDELKRFDPKGPGEEGEDEGAGGDGADAPGGEGDGVEQEEAQNKVMENLASQVNENSQLAKFDPAITYAGASALQLTETEMKALSAPFKDLDYEITPDGFIYLPQVLSLQRLNTAIGVGRWSLLLINPGKELVKDGLFKVFYDGALIIRNCFVARSCGEASYSLKNGKQSFATALESAKSDCRGRCLKDLGVGSDAWNPTFIRRWQKEHAIRVIVDDNGNRKVIWRRKDLDPFPNEIGLAPTKPTVPQQVRTGAPADSNELPWLNEGTPEYDNALTGL
;
A
#
# COMPACT_ATOMS: atom_id res chain seq x y z
N MET A 1 -8.71 20.22 -35.98
CA MET A 1 -9.81 20.09 -34.99
C MET A 1 -9.64 21.21 -33.98
N ASN A 2 -10.59 22.16 -33.98
CA ASN A 2 -10.60 23.36 -33.13
C ASN A 2 -10.97 23.00 -31.69
N ILE A 3 -10.24 23.57 -30.73
CA ILE A 3 -10.55 23.55 -29.30
C ILE A 3 -11.08 24.95 -28.93
N PRO A 4 -12.24 25.09 -28.26
CA PRO A 4 -12.82 26.41 -27.93
C PRO A 4 -12.06 27.17 -26.82
N ASP A 5 -12.25 28.49 -26.84
CA ASP A 5 -11.36 29.55 -26.35
C ASP A 5 -11.77 30.13 -24.96
N GLU A 6 -12.10 29.29 -23.97
CA GLU A 6 -12.65 29.74 -22.66
C GLU A 6 -11.78 29.41 -21.43
N LEU A 7 -10.46 29.31 -21.57
CA LEU A 7 -9.54 29.10 -20.44
C LEU A 7 -8.46 30.19 -20.32
N LYS A 8 -8.89 31.46 -20.40
CA LYS A 8 -8.06 32.61 -20.04
C LYS A 8 -8.83 33.57 -19.15
N ARG A 9 -8.66 33.43 -17.83
CA ARG A 9 -8.63 34.51 -16.82
C ARG A 9 -8.57 33.88 -15.42
N PHE A 10 -7.36 33.80 -14.87
CA PHE A 10 -7.15 33.71 -13.43
C PHE A 10 -5.99 34.64 -13.12
N ASP A 11 -6.29 35.75 -12.43
CA ASP A 11 -5.34 36.80 -12.07
C ASP A 11 -5.18 36.77 -10.54
N PRO A 12 -3.99 36.49 -9.99
CA PRO A 12 -3.81 36.38 -8.54
C PRO A 12 -3.27 37.69 -7.97
N LYS A 13 -4.07 38.40 -7.17
CA LYS A 13 -3.55 39.45 -6.26
C LYS A 13 -3.63 38.97 -4.82
N GLY A 14 -2.46 38.91 -4.18
CA GLY A 14 -2.27 38.61 -2.77
C GLY A 14 -2.66 39.77 -1.83
N PRO A 15 -2.59 39.57 -0.51
CA PRO A 15 -3.00 40.57 0.46
C PRO A 15 -1.84 41.54 0.75
N GLY A 16 -2.14 42.83 0.74
CA GLY A 16 -1.28 43.91 1.20
C GLY A 16 -1.92 44.60 2.42
N GLU A 17 -1.04 45.01 3.31
CA GLU A 17 -1.20 45.55 4.65
C GLU A 17 -1.85 46.94 4.80
N GLU A 18 -2.21 47.21 6.06
CA GLU A 18 -2.19 48.49 6.79
C GLU A 18 -3.33 49.52 6.69
N GLY A 19 -3.75 49.99 7.87
CA GLY A 19 -4.66 51.10 8.10
C GLY A 19 -5.17 51.14 9.54
N GLU A 20 -4.37 51.70 10.46
CA GLU A 20 -4.79 52.18 11.78
C GLU A 20 -5.85 53.30 11.64
N ASP A 21 -6.83 53.42 12.54
CA ASP A 21 -7.03 54.64 13.35
C ASP A 21 -8.14 54.49 14.41
N GLU A 22 -8.06 55.43 15.35
CA GLU A 22 -8.61 55.66 16.68
C GLU A 22 -10.11 55.45 17.01
N GLY A 23 -10.36 55.43 18.32
CA GLY A 23 -11.63 55.12 18.96
C GLY A 23 -12.57 56.31 19.20
N ALA A 24 -13.78 55.98 19.66
CA ALA A 24 -14.66 56.88 20.38
C ALA A 24 -15.68 56.06 21.18
N GLY A 25 -15.83 56.37 22.46
CA GLY A 25 -16.88 55.79 23.31
C GLY A 25 -18.25 56.43 23.09
N GLY A 26 -19.28 55.81 23.67
CA GLY A 26 -20.61 56.43 23.78
C GLY A 26 -21.73 55.44 24.04
N ASP A 27 -22.10 55.35 25.31
CA ASP A 27 -23.42 55.18 25.92
C ASP A 27 -24.53 54.32 25.29
N GLY A 28 -25.16 53.55 26.19
CA GLY A 28 -26.25 52.65 25.90
C GLY A 28 -27.59 53.31 25.57
N ALA A 29 -28.43 52.50 24.94
CA ALA A 29 -29.87 52.66 24.90
C ALA A 29 -30.51 51.27 24.88
N ASP A 30 -31.32 50.98 25.90
CA ASP A 30 -32.25 49.86 25.97
C ASP A 30 -33.22 49.85 24.77
N ALA A 31 -33.45 48.67 24.19
CA ALA A 31 -34.62 48.36 23.37
C ALA A 31 -34.96 46.86 23.48
N PRO A 32 -36.25 46.48 23.36
CA PRO A 32 -36.85 45.36 24.09
C PRO A 32 -36.68 44.00 23.40
N GLY A 33 -36.82 42.95 24.20
CA GLY A 33 -36.74 41.55 23.77
C GLY A 33 -37.70 41.18 22.64
N GLY A 34 -37.14 40.57 21.60
CA GLY A 34 -37.85 39.81 20.58
C GLY A 34 -37.44 38.34 20.66
N GLU A 35 -38.09 37.58 21.52
CA GLU A 35 -38.08 36.11 21.46
C GLU A 35 -38.96 35.68 20.27
N GLY A 36 -38.39 35.64 19.06
CA GLY A 36 -39.13 35.22 17.86
C GLY A 36 -38.23 34.88 16.66
N ASP A 37 -37.15 35.63 16.45
CA ASP A 37 -36.32 35.48 15.23
C ASP A 37 -35.27 34.37 15.30
N GLY A 38 -34.89 33.92 16.50
CA GLY A 38 -33.86 32.89 16.67
C GLY A 38 -34.32 31.50 16.24
N VAL A 39 -35.60 31.17 16.47
CA VAL A 39 -36.16 29.85 16.17
C VAL A 39 -36.34 29.67 14.66
N GLU A 40 -36.80 30.69 13.94
CA GLU A 40 -36.96 30.61 12.48
C GLU A 40 -35.60 30.55 11.76
N GLN A 41 -34.58 31.25 12.26
CA GLN A 41 -33.22 31.17 11.72
C GLN A 41 -32.56 29.81 11.99
N GLU A 42 -32.78 29.23 13.18
CA GLU A 42 -32.28 27.89 13.53
C GLU A 42 -33.01 26.79 12.71
N GLU A 43 -34.32 26.93 12.49
CA GLU A 43 -35.09 25.99 11.68
C GLU A 43 -34.72 26.07 10.18
N ALA A 44 -34.42 27.27 9.68
CA ALA A 44 -33.91 27.46 8.32
C ALA A 44 -32.50 26.87 8.15
N GLN A 45 -31.61 27.06 9.13
CA GLN A 45 -30.27 26.45 9.13
C GLN A 45 -30.34 24.92 9.20
N ASN A 46 -31.22 24.36 10.03
CA ASN A 46 -31.43 22.93 10.12
C ASN A 46 -31.98 22.34 8.81
N LYS A 47 -32.92 23.01 8.13
CA LYS A 47 -33.40 22.60 6.79
C LYS A 47 -32.32 22.68 5.72
N VAL A 48 -31.45 23.68 5.76
CA VAL A 48 -30.30 23.79 4.83
C VAL A 48 -29.30 22.65 5.08
N MET A 49 -29.00 22.34 6.34
CA MET A 49 -28.09 21.25 6.72
C MET A 49 -28.67 19.87 6.38
N GLU A 50 -29.98 19.67 6.57
CA GLU A 50 -30.67 18.44 6.22
C GLU A 50 -30.75 18.24 4.70
N ASN A 51 -30.98 19.32 3.93
CA ASN A 51 -30.92 19.28 2.47
C ASN A 51 -29.49 19.05 1.96
N LEU A 52 -28.47 19.64 2.59
CA LEU A 52 -27.06 19.36 2.27
C LEU A 52 -26.70 17.91 2.57
N ALA A 53 -27.11 17.38 3.71
CA ALA A 53 -26.88 15.99 4.09
C ALA A 53 -27.57 15.03 3.12
N SER A 54 -28.79 15.36 2.67
CA SER A 54 -29.54 14.59 1.68
C SER A 54 -28.88 14.62 0.30
N GLN A 55 -28.41 15.78 -0.16
CA GLN A 55 -27.67 15.91 -1.42
C GLN A 55 -26.30 15.22 -1.39
N VAL A 56 -25.61 15.22 -0.25
CA VAL A 56 -24.38 14.43 -0.05
C VAL A 56 -24.69 12.93 -0.07
N ASN A 57 -25.84 12.50 0.45
CA ASN A 57 -26.25 11.09 0.43
C ASN A 57 -26.66 10.60 -0.97
N GLU A 58 -27.25 11.47 -1.80
CA GLU A 58 -27.59 11.16 -3.20
C GLU A 58 -26.34 11.17 -4.11
N ASN A 59 -25.43 12.12 -3.93
CA ASN A 59 -24.17 12.18 -4.68
C ASN A 59 -23.11 11.17 -4.18
N SER A 60 -23.28 10.60 -2.99
CA SER A 60 -22.40 9.55 -2.45
C SER A 60 -22.80 8.13 -2.85
N GLN A 61 -23.80 7.97 -3.73
CA GLN A 61 -23.98 6.73 -4.48
C GLN A 61 -22.81 6.57 -5.48
N LEU A 62 -21.59 6.36 -4.97
CA LEU A 62 -20.57 5.57 -5.66
C LEU A 62 -21.32 4.40 -6.27
N ALA A 63 -21.25 4.25 -7.60
CA ALA A 63 -21.96 3.21 -8.33
C ALA A 63 -21.87 1.91 -7.51
N LYS A 64 -23.00 1.48 -6.94
CA LYS A 64 -23.04 0.30 -6.07
C LYS A 64 -22.31 -0.82 -6.80
N PHE A 65 -21.37 -1.47 -6.11
CA PHE A 65 -20.62 -2.57 -6.70
C PHE A 65 -21.61 -3.58 -7.30
N ASP A 66 -21.60 -3.67 -8.62
CA ASP A 66 -22.37 -4.65 -9.37
C ASP A 66 -21.38 -5.72 -9.86
N PRO A 67 -21.44 -6.95 -9.29
CA PRO A 67 -20.59 -8.05 -9.72
C PRO A 67 -20.74 -8.37 -11.21
N ALA A 68 -21.94 -8.25 -11.78
CA ALA A 68 -22.19 -8.60 -13.18
C ALA A 68 -21.46 -7.63 -14.13
N ILE A 69 -21.42 -6.35 -13.78
CA ILE A 69 -20.69 -5.33 -14.55
C ILE A 69 -19.18 -5.44 -14.28
N THR A 70 -18.78 -5.60 -13.02
CA THR A 70 -17.35 -5.57 -12.62
C THR A 70 -16.58 -6.80 -13.11
N TYR A 71 -17.22 -7.98 -13.11
CA TYR A 71 -16.63 -9.23 -13.57
C TYR A 71 -16.99 -9.58 -15.02
N ALA A 72 -17.53 -8.62 -15.78
CA ALA A 72 -17.80 -8.80 -17.18
C ALA A 72 -16.52 -9.20 -17.95
N GLY A 73 -16.67 -10.14 -18.88
CA GLY A 73 -15.55 -10.63 -19.69
C GLY A 73 -14.51 -11.44 -18.91
N ALA A 74 -14.81 -11.91 -17.70
CA ALA A 74 -13.96 -12.87 -17.00
C ALA A 74 -13.65 -14.09 -17.90
N SER A 75 -12.39 -14.51 -17.91
CA SER A 75 -11.87 -15.59 -18.76
C SER A 75 -11.98 -15.35 -20.28
N ALA A 76 -12.32 -14.13 -20.73
CA ALA A 76 -12.46 -13.79 -22.14
C ALA A 76 -11.30 -12.92 -22.69
N LEU A 77 -10.33 -12.56 -21.85
CA LEU A 77 -9.18 -11.75 -22.27
C LEU A 77 -8.37 -12.49 -23.34
N GLN A 78 -8.29 -11.92 -24.54
CA GLN A 78 -7.45 -12.41 -25.63
C GLN A 78 -6.14 -11.63 -25.66
N LEU A 79 -5.04 -12.34 -25.43
CA LEU A 79 -3.68 -11.83 -25.55
C LEU A 79 -3.00 -12.45 -26.78
N THR A 80 -2.24 -11.64 -27.49
CA THR A 80 -1.35 -12.14 -28.54
C THR A 80 -0.20 -12.94 -27.92
N GLU A 81 0.41 -13.84 -28.70
CA GLU A 81 1.59 -14.59 -28.25
C GLU A 81 2.72 -13.65 -27.80
N THR A 82 2.91 -12.54 -28.52
CA THR A 82 3.88 -11.50 -28.19
C THR A 82 3.59 -10.85 -26.83
N GLU A 83 2.32 -10.58 -26.52
CA GLU A 83 1.90 -9.99 -25.23
C GLU A 83 2.09 -10.96 -24.08
N MET A 84 1.67 -12.22 -24.25
CA MET A 84 1.85 -13.26 -23.25
C MET A 84 3.33 -13.46 -22.92
N LYS A 85 4.18 -13.52 -23.94
CA LYS A 85 5.63 -13.65 -23.77
C LYS A 85 6.25 -12.41 -23.12
N ALA A 86 5.80 -11.21 -23.47
CA ALA A 86 6.30 -9.97 -22.88
C ALA A 86 5.92 -9.83 -21.40
N LEU A 87 4.69 -10.19 -21.01
CA LEU A 87 4.22 -10.13 -19.62
C LEU A 87 4.97 -11.12 -18.72
N SER A 88 5.12 -12.36 -19.19
CA SER A 88 5.72 -13.48 -18.46
C SER A 88 7.25 -13.57 -18.53
N ALA A 89 7.90 -12.68 -19.26
CA ALA A 89 9.37 -12.65 -19.33
C ALA A 89 9.98 -12.49 -17.92
N PRO A 90 11.19 -13.00 -17.67
CA PRO A 90 11.91 -12.67 -16.43
C PRO A 90 12.29 -11.18 -16.38
N PHE A 91 12.49 -10.63 -15.18
CA PHE A 91 13.16 -9.34 -15.01
C PHE A 91 14.67 -9.55 -14.87
N LYS A 92 15.47 -8.47 -15.01
CA LYS A 92 16.91 -8.57 -14.78
C LYS A 92 17.14 -8.73 -13.28
N ASP A 93 18.19 -9.45 -12.88
CA ASP A 93 18.49 -9.65 -11.46
C ASP A 93 18.63 -8.31 -10.70
N LEU A 94 19.24 -7.29 -11.30
CA LEU A 94 19.42 -5.98 -10.67
C LEU A 94 18.16 -5.09 -10.68
N ASP A 95 17.07 -5.53 -11.31
CA ASP A 95 15.76 -4.88 -11.23
C ASP A 95 15.07 -5.16 -9.89
N TYR A 96 15.46 -6.23 -9.19
CA TYR A 96 14.91 -6.60 -7.90
C TYR A 96 15.60 -5.84 -6.76
N GLU A 97 14.83 -5.55 -5.73
CA GLU A 97 15.27 -4.88 -4.51
C GLU A 97 15.07 -5.79 -3.30
N ILE A 98 15.77 -5.50 -2.21
CA ILE A 98 15.63 -6.21 -0.93
C ILE A 98 15.29 -5.25 0.19
N THR A 99 14.29 -5.60 1.00
CA THR A 99 13.99 -4.85 2.22
C THR A 99 15.03 -5.13 3.29
N PRO A 100 15.20 -4.24 4.29
CA PRO A 100 16.07 -4.51 5.45
C PRO A 100 15.75 -5.82 6.18
N ASP A 101 14.50 -6.29 6.12
CA ASP A 101 14.03 -7.55 6.70
C ASP A 101 14.43 -8.79 5.88
N GLY A 102 14.90 -8.59 4.65
CA GLY A 102 15.35 -9.66 3.75
C GLY A 102 14.33 -10.10 2.71
N PHE A 103 13.17 -9.44 2.62
CA PHE A 103 12.19 -9.74 1.57
C PHE A 103 12.62 -9.12 0.25
N ILE A 104 12.69 -9.93 -0.80
CA ILE A 104 12.92 -9.43 -2.15
C ILE A 104 11.60 -8.91 -2.71
N TYR A 105 11.65 -7.81 -3.45
CA TYR A 105 10.51 -7.29 -4.18
C TYR A 105 10.94 -6.72 -5.53
N LEU A 106 9.99 -6.69 -6.46
CA LEU A 106 10.15 -5.95 -7.71
C LEU A 106 9.54 -4.56 -7.53
N PRO A 107 10.26 -3.46 -7.80
CA PRO A 107 9.71 -2.12 -7.78
C PRO A 107 8.45 -2.00 -8.67
N GLN A 108 7.37 -1.43 -8.10
CA GLN A 108 6.05 -1.37 -8.74
C GLN A 108 6.03 -0.58 -10.07
N VAL A 109 7.01 0.30 -10.28
CA VAL A 109 7.17 1.03 -11.53
C VAL A 109 7.56 0.09 -12.68
N LEU A 110 8.36 -0.94 -12.42
CA LEU A 110 8.84 -1.87 -13.44
C LEU A 110 7.73 -2.81 -13.91
N SER A 111 6.90 -3.30 -13.00
CA SER A 111 5.71 -4.09 -13.37
C SER A 111 4.69 -3.26 -14.14
N LEU A 112 4.50 -1.98 -13.77
CA LEU A 112 3.65 -1.05 -14.51
C LEU A 112 4.20 -0.75 -15.92
N GLN A 113 5.51 -0.52 -16.06
CA GLN A 113 6.15 -0.33 -17.36
C GLN A 113 5.98 -1.56 -18.24
N ARG A 114 6.10 -2.77 -17.68
CA ARG A 114 5.87 -4.01 -18.41
C ARG A 114 4.42 -4.13 -18.87
N LEU A 115 3.45 -3.86 -17.99
CA LEU A 115 2.04 -3.82 -18.35
C LEU A 115 1.79 -2.83 -19.51
N ASN A 116 2.31 -1.60 -19.39
CA ASN A 116 2.12 -0.57 -20.43
C ASN A 116 2.80 -0.94 -21.75
N THR A 117 3.97 -1.56 -21.72
CA THR A 117 4.71 -1.95 -22.92
C THR A 117 4.05 -3.13 -23.61
N ALA A 118 3.56 -4.12 -22.85
CA ALA A 118 2.90 -5.29 -23.42
C ALA A 118 1.47 -4.95 -23.90
N ILE A 119 0.65 -4.34 -23.05
CA ILE A 119 -0.79 -4.17 -23.28
C ILE A 119 -1.14 -2.82 -23.92
N GLY A 120 -0.36 -1.79 -23.64
CA GLY A 120 -0.59 -0.41 -24.07
C GLY A 120 -1.24 0.47 -23.00
N VAL A 121 -0.80 1.73 -22.92
CA VAL A 121 -1.45 2.76 -22.11
C VAL A 121 -2.89 2.98 -22.62
N GLY A 122 -3.85 3.08 -21.70
CA GLY A 122 -5.28 3.23 -22.03
C GLY A 122 -6.00 1.94 -22.42
N ARG A 123 -5.31 0.78 -22.36
CA ARG A 123 -5.91 -0.55 -22.62
C ARG A 123 -6.20 -1.35 -21.35
N TRP A 124 -5.94 -0.77 -20.18
CA TRP A 124 -6.21 -1.36 -18.88
C TRP A 124 -6.69 -0.29 -17.89
N SER A 125 -7.39 -0.72 -16.85
CA SER A 125 -7.80 0.13 -15.72
C SER A 125 -7.78 -0.68 -14.41
N LEU A 126 -7.59 0.01 -13.29
CA LEU A 126 -7.75 -0.58 -11.96
C LEU A 126 -8.96 0.09 -11.30
N LEU A 127 -10.11 -0.59 -11.36
CA LEU A 127 -11.35 -0.11 -10.78
C LEU A 127 -11.30 -0.29 -9.26
N LEU A 128 -11.63 0.77 -8.53
CA LEU A 128 -11.87 0.69 -7.09
C LEU A 128 -13.23 0.03 -6.87
N ILE A 129 -13.24 -1.06 -6.11
CA ILE A 129 -14.47 -1.74 -5.69
C ILE A 129 -14.88 -1.21 -4.31
N ASN A 130 -14.00 -1.33 -3.32
CA ASN A 130 -14.23 -0.83 -1.98
C ASN A 130 -12.98 -0.10 -1.44
N PRO A 131 -13.10 1.15 -1.00
CA PRO A 131 -12.08 1.75 -0.14
C PRO A 131 -12.27 1.23 1.29
N GLY A 132 -11.18 1.15 2.05
CA GLY A 132 -11.25 0.81 3.47
C GLY A 132 -10.18 1.54 4.27
N LYS A 133 -10.47 1.79 5.54
CA LYS A 133 -9.44 2.12 6.53
C LYS A 133 -9.79 1.51 7.88
N GLU A 134 -8.77 1.05 8.59
CA GLU A 134 -8.88 0.46 9.92
C GLU A 134 -7.90 1.16 10.87
N LEU A 135 -8.36 1.52 12.06
CA LEU A 135 -7.49 2.03 13.11
C LEU A 135 -6.73 0.85 13.75
N VAL A 136 -5.41 0.81 13.57
CA VAL A 136 -4.57 -0.25 14.13
C VAL A 136 -4.13 0.11 15.55
N LYS A 137 -3.70 1.35 15.74
CA LYS A 137 -3.29 1.95 17.04
C LYS A 137 -3.60 3.44 17.01
N ASP A 138 -3.54 4.10 18.15
CA ASP A 138 -3.78 5.54 18.25
C ASP A 138 -2.93 6.33 17.23
N GLY A 139 -3.63 7.03 16.33
CA GLY A 139 -3.05 7.77 15.21
C GLY A 139 -2.32 6.94 14.15
N LEU A 140 -2.54 5.63 14.08
CA LEU A 140 -1.99 4.73 13.04
C LEU A 140 -3.13 3.93 12.38
N PHE A 141 -3.31 4.16 11.09
CA PHE A 141 -4.33 3.53 10.27
C PHE A 141 -3.71 2.60 9.24
N LYS A 142 -4.41 1.53 8.91
CA LYS A 142 -4.19 0.75 7.69
C LYS A 142 -5.23 1.17 6.66
N VAL A 143 -4.78 1.51 5.46
CA VAL A 143 -5.60 1.92 4.32
C VAL A 143 -5.65 0.77 3.34
N PHE A 144 -6.83 0.45 2.85
CA PHE A 144 -7.09 -0.66 1.94
C PHE A 144 -7.64 -0.14 0.61
N TYR A 145 -7.17 -0.75 -0.48
CA TYR A 145 -7.65 -0.55 -1.83
C TYR A 145 -8.05 -1.90 -2.41
N ASP A 146 -9.33 -2.23 -2.35
CA ASP A 146 -9.91 -3.41 -2.99
C ASP A 146 -10.22 -3.06 -4.45
N GLY A 147 -9.46 -3.64 -5.38
CA GLY A 147 -9.49 -3.25 -6.77
C GLY A 147 -9.57 -4.42 -7.74
N ALA A 148 -10.23 -4.19 -8.88
CA ALA A 148 -10.28 -5.10 -10.02
C ALA A 148 -9.48 -4.55 -11.20
N LEU A 149 -8.53 -5.34 -11.68
CA LEU A 149 -7.80 -5.09 -12.91
C LEU A 149 -8.66 -5.50 -14.10
N ILE A 150 -8.93 -4.54 -14.97
CA ILE A 150 -9.64 -4.73 -16.24
C ILE A 150 -8.65 -4.49 -17.37
N ILE A 151 -8.62 -5.37 -18.36
CA ILE A 151 -7.82 -5.21 -19.58
C ILE A 151 -8.75 -5.42 -20.78
N ARG A 152 -8.81 -4.46 -21.71
CA ARG A 152 -9.65 -4.53 -22.92
C ARG A 152 -11.09 -4.97 -22.63
N ASN A 153 -11.71 -4.39 -21.60
CA ASN A 153 -13.07 -4.71 -21.12
C ASN A 153 -13.25 -6.13 -20.55
N CYS A 154 -12.17 -6.85 -20.28
CA CYS A 154 -12.22 -8.14 -19.62
C CYS A 154 -11.72 -8.00 -18.19
N PHE A 155 -12.50 -8.55 -17.25
CA PHE A 155 -12.00 -8.79 -15.89
C PHE A 155 -10.81 -9.75 -15.93
N VAL A 156 -9.74 -9.36 -15.22
CA VAL A 156 -8.49 -10.13 -15.17
C VAL A 156 -8.22 -10.67 -13.79
N ALA A 157 -8.19 -9.79 -12.79
CA ALA A 157 -7.80 -10.13 -11.44
C ALA A 157 -8.41 -9.14 -10.45
N ARG A 158 -8.66 -9.58 -9.22
CA ARG A 158 -9.06 -8.73 -8.10
C ARG A 158 -8.10 -8.95 -6.95
N SER A 159 -7.66 -7.87 -6.31
CA SER A 159 -6.82 -7.95 -5.13
C SER A 159 -7.07 -6.78 -4.18
N CYS A 160 -6.64 -6.94 -2.94
CA CYS A 160 -6.63 -5.86 -1.95
C CYS A 160 -5.20 -5.43 -1.70
N GLY A 161 -4.91 -4.17 -2.00
CA GLY A 161 -3.65 -3.51 -1.65
C GLY A 161 -3.76 -2.79 -0.32
N GLU A 162 -2.65 -2.66 0.39
CA GLU A 162 -2.62 -2.01 1.69
C GLU A 162 -1.47 -1.01 1.85
N ALA A 163 -1.68 -0.01 2.70
CA ALA A 163 -0.65 0.93 3.12
C ALA A 163 -0.90 1.41 4.56
N SER A 164 0.16 1.78 5.26
CA SER A 164 0.04 2.41 6.58
C SER A 164 -0.01 3.94 6.45
N TYR A 165 -0.86 4.56 7.26
CA TYR A 165 -1.00 6.01 7.39
C TYR A 165 -0.90 6.39 8.86
N SER A 166 0.04 7.26 9.24
CA SER A 166 0.18 7.72 10.61
C SER A 166 -0.03 9.22 10.73
N LEU A 167 -0.88 9.65 11.67
CA LEU A 167 -1.08 11.06 12.01
C LEU A 167 0.18 11.72 12.59
N LYS A 168 1.07 10.91 13.19
CA LYS A 168 2.35 11.40 13.72
C LYS A 168 3.37 11.71 12.62
N ASN A 169 3.16 11.19 11.41
CA ASN A 169 4.02 11.44 10.27
C ASN A 169 3.48 12.61 9.44
N GLY A 170 3.80 13.84 9.84
CA GLY A 170 3.36 15.05 9.13
C GLY A 170 3.82 15.18 7.66
N LYS A 171 4.72 14.31 7.19
CA LYS A 171 5.17 14.26 5.80
C LYS A 171 4.30 13.39 4.90
N GLN A 172 3.46 12.52 5.47
CA GLN A 172 2.62 11.60 4.72
C GLN A 172 1.17 12.06 4.79
N SER A 173 0.56 12.32 3.64
CA SER A 173 -0.87 12.59 3.57
C SER A 173 -1.68 11.29 3.45
N PHE A 174 -2.98 11.35 3.77
CA PHE A 174 -3.87 10.22 3.51
C PHE A 174 -3.92 9.86 2.02
N ALA A 175 -3.85 10.85 1.12
CA ALA A 175 -3.80 10.63 -0.33
C ALA A 175 -2.55 9.84 -0.75
N THR A 176 -1.40 10.11 -0.12
CA THR A 176 -0.16 9.36 -0.34
C THR A 176 -0.31 7.89 0.07
N ALA A 177 -0.94 7.62 1.22
CA ALA A 177 -1.22 6.27 1.66
C ALA A 177 -2.20 5.55 0.71
N LEU A 178 -3.23 6.25 0.22
CA LEU A 178 -4.19 5.69 -0.73
C LEU A 178 -3.53 5.33 -2.08
N GLU A 179 -2.67 6.19 -2.63
CA GLU A 179 -1.91 5.90 -3.85
C GLU A 179 -0.94 4.73 -3.67
N SER A 180 -0.38 4.58 -2.46
CA SER A 180 0.46 3.44 -2.10
C SER A 180 -0.35 2.14 -2.08
N ALA A 181 -1.53 2.14 -1.44
CA ALA A 181 -2.43 0.98 -1.41
C ALA A 181 -2.93 0.61 -2.82
N LYS A 182 -3.26 1.60 -3.66
CA LYS A 182 -3.64 1.41 -5.06
C LYS A 182 -2.53 0.75 -5.87
N SER A 183 -1.28 1.17 -5.67
CA SER A 183 -0.15 0.62 -6.41
C SER A 183 0.26 -0.76 -5.92
N ASP A 184 0.09 -1.05 -4.62
CA ASP A 184 0.20 -2.40 -4.07
C ASP A 184 -0.87 -3.34 -4.67
N CYS A 185 -2.14 -2.91 -4.71
CA CYS A 185 -3.24 -3.64 -5.33
C CYS A 185 -2.93 -4.01 -6.79
N ARG A 186 -2.48 -3.03 -7.59
CA ARG A 186 -2.05 -3.26 -8.99
C ARG A 186 -0.96 -4.31 -9.06
N GLY A 187 0.08 -4.19 -8.24
CA GLY A 187 1.21 -5.12 -8.22
C GLY A 187 0.76 -6.55 -7.92
N ARG A 188 -0.23 -6.74 -7.04
CA ARG A 188 -0.83 -8.05 -6.75
C ARG A 188 -1.64 -8.60 -7.92
N CYS A 189 -2.51 -7.79 -8.53
CA CYS A 189 -3.27 -8.20 -9.72
C CYS A 189 -2.37 -8.62 -10.90
N LEU A 190 -1.22 -7.96 -11.07
CA LEU A 190 -0.27 -8.30 -12.13
C LEU A 190 0.44 -9.65 -11.92
N LYS A 191 0.46 -10.19 -10.70
CA LYS A 191 1.01 -11.53 -10.44
C LYS A 191 0.16 -12.63 -11.05
N ASP A 192 -1.16 -12.44 -11.11
CA ASP A 192 -2.08 -13.39 -11.76
C ASP A 192 -1.83 -13.47 -13.28
N LEU A 193 -1.20 -12.44 -13.87
CA LEU A 193 -0.71 -12.43 -15.25
C LEU A 193 0.72 -12.96 -15.42
N GLY A 194 1.35 -13.45 -14.35
CA GLY A 194 2.74 -13.93 -14.35
C GLY A 194 3.81 -12.83 -14.30
N VAL A 195 3.43 -11.56 -14.11
CA VAL A 195 4.42 -10.47 -14.06
C VAL A 195 5.17 -10.50 -12.73
N GLY A 196 6.47 -10.74 -12.78
CA GLY A 196 7.34 -10.64 -11.61
C GLY A 196 7.14 -11.77 -10.59
N SER A 197 6.63 -12.92 -11.01
CA SER A 197 6.40 -14.09 -10.17
C SER A 197 7.68 -14.64 -9.53
N ASP A 198 8.86 -14.38 -10.12
CA ASP A 198 10.15 -14.86 -9.60
C ASP A 198 10.44 -14.40 -8.18
N ALA A 199 10.00 -13.20 -7.79
CA ALA A 199 10.18 -12.65 -6.44
C ALA A 199 9.45 -13.47 -5.35
N TRP A 200 8.60 -14.42 -5.75
CA TRP A 200 7.84 -15.31 -4.86
C TRP A 200 8.34 -16.76 -4.94
N ASN A 201 9.32 -17.05 -5.80
CA ASN A 201 9.90 -18.38 -5.91
C ASN A 201 11.03 -18.55 -4.87
N PRO A 202 10.90 -19.47 -3.89
CA PRO A 202 11.90 -19.66 -2.84
C PRO A 202 13.30 -19.98 -3.36
N THR A 203 13.40 -20.69 -4.50
CA THR A 203 14.67 -21.03 -5.13
C THR A 203 15.33 -19.80 -5.74
N PHE A 204 14.55 -18.97 -6.45
CA PHE A 204 15.03 -17.68 -6.97
C PHE A 204 15.50 -16.78 -5.83
N ILE A 205 14.70 -16.64 -4.77
CA ILE A 205 15.01 -15.77 -3.63
C ILE A 205 16.34 -16.13 -2.99
N ARG A 206 16.57 -17.42 -2.70
CA ARG A 206 17.82 -17.89 -2.07
C ARG A 206 19.03 -17.66 -2.96
N ARG A 207 18.91 -17.95 -4.27
CA ARG A 207 19.97 -17.73 -5.25
C ARG A 207 20.31 -16.24 -5.35
N TRP A 208 19.29 -15.42 -5.53
CA TRP A 208 19.44 -13.96 -5.67
C TRP A 208 20.04 -13.33 -4.42
N GLN A 209 19.58 -13.70 -3.21
CA GLN A 209 20.16 -13.20 -1.95
C GLN A 209 21.65 -13.54 -1.83
N LYS A 210 22.04 -14.77 -2.19
CA LYS A 210 23.45 -15.19 -2.15
C LYS A 210 24.31 -14.38 -3.11
N GLU A 211 23.80 -14.12 -4.31
CA GLU A 211 24.51 -13.44 -5.40
C GLU A 211 24.57 -11.92 -5.21
N HIS A 212 23.46 -11.29 -4.82
CA HIS A 212 23.27 -9.84 -4.90
C HIS A 212 23.06 -9.13 -3.55
N ALA A 213 22.83 -9.87 -2.45
CA ALA A 213 22.57 -9.27 -1.14
C ALA A 213 23.61 -9.65 -0.08
N ILE A 214 23.70 -8.82 0.96
CA ILE A 214 24.55 -9.03 2.13
C ILE A 214 23.80 -8.64 3.40
N ARG A 215 24.21 -9.27 4.51
CA ARG A 215 23.76 -8.90 5.86
C ARG A 215 24.78 -7.98 6.49
N VAL A 216 24.31 -6.87 7.03
CA VAL A 216 25.14 -5.83 7.64
C VAL A 216 24.63 -5.51 9.04
N ILE A 217 25.54 -5.08 9.92
CA ILE A 217 25.23 -4.60 11.26
C ILE A 217 25.11 -3.09 11.19
N VAL A 218 24.00 -2.60 11.73
CA VAL A 218 23.62 -1.20 11.72
C VAL A 218 23.43 -0.74 13.17
N ASP A 219 23.96 0.43 13.53
CA ASP A 219 23.78 1.02 14.87
C ASP A 219 22.73 2.14 14.84
N ASP A 220 21.64 1.97 15.57
CA ASP A 220 20.62 3.00 15.72
C ASP A 220 20.61 3.50 17.16
N ASN A 221 21.44 4.51 17.44
CA ASN A 221 21.62 5.12 18.76
C ASN A 221 21.90 4.12 19.88
N GLY A 222 22.81 3.16 19.65
CA GLY A 222 23.18 2.11 20.60
C GLY A 222 22.42 0.80 20.41
N ASN A 223 21.37 0.78 19.57
CA ASN A 223 20.63 -0.42 19.23
C ASN A 223 21.19 -1.05 17.95
N ARG A 224 22.03 -2.07 18.11
CA ARG A 224 22.59 -2.83 16.99
C ARG A 224 21.56 -3.78 16.39
N LYS A 225 21.36 -3.71 15.09
CA LYS A 225 20.47 -4.60 14.33
C LYS A 225 21.20 -5.19 13.14
N VAL A 226 20.86 -6.43 12.78
CA VAL A 226 21.31 -7.04 11.54
C VAL A 226 20.23 -6.85 10.50
N ILE A 227 20.57 -6.20 9.40
CA ILE A 227 19.66 -5.95 8.28
C ILE A 227 20.27 -6.41 6.96
N TRP A 228 19.43 -6.53 5.94
CA TRP A 228 19.86 -6.83 4.58
C TRP A 228 20.04 -5.56 3.75
N ARG A 229 21.01 -5.59 2.83
CA ARG A 229 21.09 -4.65 1.71
C ARG A 229 21.64 -5.31 0.47
N ARG A 230 21.46 -4.66 -0.67
CA ARG A 230 22.15 -4.99 -1.92
C ARG A 230 23.64 -4.71 -1.82
N LYS A 231 24.44 -5.53 -2.52
CA LYS A 231 25.90 -5.42 -2.58
C LYS A 231 26.38 -4.21 -3.37
N ASP A 232 25.66 -3.84 -4.43
CA ASP A 232 26.02 -2.79 -5.37
C ASP A 232 25.56 -1.39 -4.93
N LEU A 233 24.73 -1.30 -3.90
CA LEU A 233 24.32 -0.03 -3.31
C LEU A 233 25.29 0.41 -2.21
N ASP A 234 25.34 1.73 -2.01
CA ASP A 234 26.12 2.34 -0.95
C ASP A 234 25.74 1.78 0.43
N PRO A 235 26.72 1.60 1.34
CA PRO A 235 26.46 1.24 2.73
C PRO A 235 25.48 2.19 3.41
N PHE A 236 24.75 1.70 4.43
CA PHE A 236 23.93 2.59 5.23
C PHE A 236 24.80 3.59 6.01
N PRO A 237 24.34 4.83 6.26
CA PRO A 237 25.11 5.82 7.01
C PRO A 237 25.56 5.36 8.40
N ASN A 238 24.81 4.43 8.99
CA ASN A 238 25.06 3.84 10.30
C ASN A 238 25.50 2.37 10.25
N GLU A 239 26.00 1.91 9.10
CA GLU A 239 26.58 0.58 8.92
C GLU A 239 27.95 0.50 9.62
N ILE A 240 28.10 -0.45 10.55
CA ILE A 240 29.35 -0.67 11.28
C ILE A 240 30.21 -1.75 10.60
N GLY A 241 29.58 -2.68 9.90
CA GLY A 241 30.28 -3.76 9.20
C GLY A 241 29.39 -4.93 8.81
N LEU A 242 30.02 -5.99 8.30
CA LEU A 242 29.31 -7.20 7.86
C LEU A 242 28.83 -8.03 9.04
N ALA A 243 27.63 -8.62 8.91
CA ALA A 243 27.13 -9.55 9.90
C ALA A 243 27.86 -10.92 9.78
N PRO A 244 28.10 -11.62 10.91
CA PRO A 244 28.72 -12.93 10.87
C PRO A 244 27.84 -13.93 10.09
N THR A 245 28.47 -14.71 9.23
CA THR A 245 27.84 -15.74 8.38
C THR A 245 27.43 -16.99 9.13
N LYS A 246 27.83 -17.15 10.40
CA LYS A 246 27.37 -18.25 11.24
C LYS A 246 25.97 -17.93 11.79
N PRO A 247 24.99 -18.84 11.73
CA PRO A 247 23.82 -18.72 12.58
C PRO A 247 24.33 -18.68 14.02
N THR A 248 24.19 -17.55 14.70
CA THR A 248 24.31 -17.52 16.15
C THR A 248 23.14 -18.34 16.66
N VAL A 249 23.35 -19.64 16.84
CA VAL A 249 22.48 -20.44 17.71
C VAL A 249 22.48 -19.66 19.02
N PRO A 250 21.33 -19.21 19.53
CA PRO A 250 21.28 -18.67 20.88
C PRO A 250 21.90 -19.74 21.76
N GLN A 251 23.04 -19.45 22.39
CA GLN A 251 23.58 -20.35 23.38
C GLN A 251 22.53 -20.32 24.49
N GLN A 252 21.66 -21.34 24.53
CA GLN A 252 20.75 -21.51 25.66
C GLN A 252 21.65 -21.55 26.89
N VAL A 253 21.62 -20.47 27.67
CA VAL A 253 22.08 -20.53 29.04
C VAL A 253 21.18 -21.58 29.67
N ARG A 254 21.73 -22.76 29.96
CA ARG A 254 21.02 -23.81 30.68
C ARG A 254 20.79 -23.30 32.11
N THR A 255 19.78 -22.47 32.30
CA THR A 255 19.21 -22.17 33.62
C THR A 255 18.09 -23.18 33.86
N GLY A 256 18.47 -24.36 34.32
CA GLY A 256 17.52 -25.42 34.66
C GLY A 256 18.22 -26.76 34.80
N ALA A 257 18.02 -27.43 35.93
CA ALA A 257 18.41 -28.83 36.11
C ALA A 257 17.78 -29.69 34.99
N PRO A 258 18.46 -30.77 34.54
CA PRO A 258 17.93 -31.61 33.47
C PRO A 258 16.57 -32.20 33.90
N ALA A 259 15.54 -32.00 33.08
CA ALA A 259 14.24 -32.61 33.28
C ALA A 259 14.34 -34.13 33.12
N ASP A 260 13.67 -34.85 34.02
CA ASP A 260 13.65 -36.32 34.07
C ASP A 260 13.02 -36.88 32.78
N SER A 261 13.71 -37.80 32.14
CA SER A 261 13.48 -38.21 30.74
C SER A 261 12.27 -39.14 30.55
N ASN A 262 11.32 -39.15 31.48
CA ASN A 262 10.26 -40.16 31.54
C ASN A 262 8.83 -39.61 31.38
N GLU A 263 8.65 -38.31 31.15
CA GLU A 263 7.31 -37.70 31.03
C GLU A 263 6.84 -37.42 29.58
N LEU A 264 7.67 -37.66 28.55
CA LEU A 264 7.32 -37.36 27.15
C LEU A 264 7.84 -38.42 26.16
N PRO A 265 7.24 -39.64 26.13
CA PRO A 265 7.74 -40.75 25.30
C PRO A 265 7.63 -40.49 23.79
N TRP A 266 6.74 -39.61 23.33
CA TRP A 266 6.55 -39.29 21.90
C TRP A 266 7.59 -38.34 21.30
N LEU A 267 8.48 -37.76 22.11
CA LEU A 267 9.43 -36.73 21.65
C LEU A 267 10.79 -37.31 21.22
N ASN A 268 11.04 -38.60 21.49
CA ASN A 268 12.28 -39.30 21.16
C ASN A 268 12.14 -40.30 20.00
N GLU A 269 10.94 -40.46 19.45
CA GLU A 269 10.77 -41.22 18.21
C GLU A 269 11.15 -40.32 17.05
N GLY A 270 12.35 -40.56 16.50
CA GLY A 270 12.83 -39.94 15.28
C GLY A 270 11.80 -40.06 14.15
N THR A 271 11.83 -39.10 13.25
CA THR A 271 10.96 -39.04 12.07
C THR A 271 11.02 -40.38 11.32
N PRO A 272 9.89 -41.03 10.99
CA PRO A 272 9.92 -42.24 10.18
C PRO A 272 10.62 -41.96 8.84
N GLU A 273 11.65 -42.75 8.51
CA GLU A 273 12.39 -42.65 7.26
C GLU A 273 11.47 -42.95 6.07
N TYR A 274 10.97 -41.90 5.40
CA TYR A 274 10.14 -42.01 4.19
C TYR A 274 10.94 -42.45 2.94
N ASP A 275 12.26 -42.55 3.03
CA ASP A 275 13.13 -42.89 1.89
C ASP A 275 13.10 -44.39 1.51
N ASN A 276 12.62 -45.27 2.40
CA ASN A 276 12.49 -46.70 2.12
C ASN A 276 11.22 -47.09 1.33
N ALA A 277 10.34 -46.14 1.02
CA ALA A 277 9.11 -46.40 0.25
C ALA A 277 9.26 -46.17 -1.27
N LEU A 278 10.45 -45.79 -1.76
CA LEU A 278 10.68 -45.45 -3.18
C LEU A 278 11.64 -46.39 -3.92
N THR A 279 12.06 -47.50 -3.31
CA THR A 279 12.91 -48.52 -3.95
C THR A 279 12.22 -49.87 -4.17
N GLY A 280 10.88 -49.89 -4.08
CA GLY A 280 10.05 -51.10 -4.20
C GLY A 280 8.99 -51.08 -5.30
N LEU A 281 9.21 -50.37 -6.42
CA LEU A 281 8.43 -50.48 -7.66
C LEU A 281 9.34 -50.54 -8.88
#